data_AF-A0ABD5T1A1-F1
#
_entry.id   AF-A0ABD5T1A1-F1
#
_cell.length_a   1.000
_cell.length_b   1.000
_cell.length_c   1.000
_cell.angle_alpha   90.00
_cell.angle_beta   90.00
_cell.angle_gamma   90.00
#
_symmetry.space_group_name_H-M   'P 1'
#
loop_
_entity.id
_entity.type
_entity.pdbx_description
1 polymer ?
#
loop_
_entity_poly.entity_id
_entity_poly.type
_entity_poly.pdbx_seq_one_letter_code
_entity_poly.pdbx_strand_id
1 'polypeptide(L)' 'MTGWTADEMPRLDGKTVVVTGANSGLGFEATRAFVAKGATVVMACRSVERGTNAAAE' A
#
# COMPACT_ATOMS: atom_id res chain seq x y z
N MET A 1 -8.28 26.03 1.26
CA MET A 1 -7.96 24.84 2.08
C MET A 1 -6.57 24.40 1.72
N THR A 2 -5.66 24.28 2.70
CA THR A 2 -4.41 23.55 2.49
C THR A 2 -4.78 22.08 2.27
N GLY A 3 -4.53 21.56 1.08
CA GLY A 3 -4.94 20.22 0.69
C GLY A 3 -3.91 19.19 1.13
N TRP A 4 -4.30 18.30 2.05
CA TRP A 4 -3.46 17.19 2.48
C TRP A 4 -3.13 16.26 1.31
N THR A 5 -1.90 15.79 1.26
CA THR A 5 -1.39 14.79 0.31
C THR A 5 -0.76 13.60 1.03
N ALA A 6 -0.60 12.47 0.34
CA ALA A 6 0.06 11.29 0.92
C ALA A 6 1.51 11.55 1.37
N ASP A 7 2.17 12.58 0.82
CA ASP A 7 3.49 13.01 1.24
C ASP A 7 3.51 13.55 2.67
N GLU A 8 2.38 14.02 3.19
CA GLU A 8 2.22 14.49 4.56
C GLU A 8 1.87 13.35 5.55
N MET A 9 1.70 12.12 5.08
CA MET A 9 1.53 10.96 5.97
C MET A 9 2.80 10.75 6.81
N PRO A 10 2.69 10.57 8.15
CA PRO A 10 3.84 10.31 9.01
C PRO A 10 4.50 8.98 8.66
N ARG A 11 5.72 8.78 9.19
CA ARG A 11 6.39 7.49 9.11
C ARG A 11 5.60 6.40 9.83
N LEU A 12 5.58 5.22 9.24
CA LEU A 12 4.90 4.03 9.71
C LEU A 12 5.87 2.88 9.97
N ASP A 13 7.14 3.20 10.23
CA ASP A 13 8.18 2.22 10.57
C ASP A 13 7.72 1.30 11.72
N GLY A 14 7.90 -0.01 11.52
CA GLY A 14 7.49 -1.03 12.49
C GLY A 14 5.98 -1.26 12.59
N LYS A 15 5.15 -0.64 11.73
CA LYS A 15 3.72 -0.92 11.61
C LYS A 15 3.45 -1.92 10.49
N THR A 16 2.46 -2.77 10.72
CA THR A 16 1.91 -3.67 9.70
C THR A 16 0.54 -3.18 9.27
N VAL A 17 0.33 -3.04 7.96
CA VAL A 17 -0.95 -2.61 7.35
C VAL A 17 -1.48 -3.72 6.46
N VAL A 18 -2.76 -4.05 6.59
CA VAL A 18 -3.44 -4.99 5.68
C VAL A 18 -4.25 -4.19 4.67
N VAL A 19 -4.00 -4.41 3.38
CA VAL A 19 -4.76 -3.78 2.29
C VAL A 19 -5.49 -4.86 1.50
N THR A 20 -6.81 -4.75 1.37
CA THR A 20 -7.63 -5.63 0.55
C THR A 20 -7.72 -5.09 -0.88
N GLY A 21 -7.76 -5.98 -1.88
CA GLY A 21 -7.73 -5.56 -3.29
C GLY A 21 -6.43 -4.83 -3.65
N ALA A 22 -5.34 -5.16 -2.97
CA ALA A 22 -4.06 -4.45 -3.05
C ALA A 22 -3.34 -4.57 -4.40
N ASN A 23 -3.81 -5.44 -5.31
CA ASN A 23 -3.12 -5.73 -6.57
C ASN A 23 -3.56 -4.84 -7.76
N SER A 24 -4.43 -3.84 -7.55
CA SER A 24 -4.82 -2.90 -8.61
C SER A 24 -5.51 -1.65 -8.07
N GLY A 25 -5.57 -0.60 -8.88
CA GLY A 25 -6.36 0.60 -8.59
C GLY A 25 -6.02 1.24 -7.24
N LEU A 26 -7.05 1.67 -6.51
CA LEU A 26 -6.88 2.37 -5.23
C LEU A 26 -6.11 1.54 -4.18
N GLY A 27 -6.36 0.23 -4.11
CA GLY A 27 -5.66 -0.64 -3.16
C GLY A 27 -4.16 -0.75 -3.46
N PHE A 28 -3.79 -0.70 -4.73
CA PHE A 28 -2.38 -0.70 -5.14
C PHE A 28 -1.70 0.63 -4.82
N GLU A 29 -2.32 1.76 -5.16
CA GLU A 29 -1.76 3.07 -4.82
C GLU A 29 -1.66 3.29 -3.30
N ALA A 30 -2.64 2.80 -2.53
CA ALA A 30 -2.58 2.82 -1.06
C ALA A 30 -1.40 1.97 -0.55
N THR A 31 -1.21 0.76 -1.09
CA THR A 31 -0.07 -0.10 -0.77
C THR A 31 1.26 0.64 -1.01
N ARG A 32 1.43 1.25 -2.19
CA ARG A 32 2.62 2.03 -2.53
C ARG A 32 2.87 3.18 -1.55
N ALA A 33 1.82 3.93 -1.19
CA ALA A 33 1.93 5.02 -0.24
C ALA A 33 2.36 4.53 1.17
N PHE A 34 1.78 3.44 1.66
CA PHE A 34 2.15 2.88 2.97
C PHE A 34 3.59 2.33 3.00
N VAL A 35 4.00 1.61 1.95
CA VAL A 35 5.38 1.11 1.82
C VAL A 35 6.37 2.27 1.75
N ALA A 36 6.07 3.32 0.98
CA ALA A 36 6.91 4.52 0.92
C ALA A 36 7.10 5.20 2.29
N LYS A 37 6.13 5.05 3.20
CA LYS A 37 6.22 5.54 4.58
C LYS A 37 6.80 4.54 5.58
N GLY A 38 7.30 3.38 5.13
CA GLY A 38 8.04 2.41 5.96
C GLY A 38 7.17 1.34 6.62
N ALA A 39 5.89 1.25 6.27
CA ALA A 39 5.05 0.16 6.76
C ALA A 39 5.40 -1.17 6.09
N THR A 40 5.25 -2.26 6.83
CA THR A 40 5.12 -3.60 6.24
C THR A 40 3.68 -3.77 5.75
N VAL A 41 3.47 -3.97 4.46
CA VAL A 41 2.11 -4.13 3.91
C VAL A 41 1.83 -5.60 3.59
N VAL A 42 0.70 -6.10 4.10
CA VAL A 42 0.13 -7.40 3.73
C VAL A 42 -0.91 -7.17 2.65
N MET A 43 -0.58 -7.61 1.43
CA MET A 43 -1.46 -7.49 0.27
C MET A 43 -2.48 -8.64 0.22
N ALA A 44 -3.71 -8.37 0.66
CA ALA A 44 -4.82 -9.33 0.59
C ALA A 44 -5.51 -9.27 -0.78
N CYS A 45 -5.14 -10.20 -1.66
CA CYS A 45 -5.61 -10.25 -3.04
C CYS A 45 -6.39 -11.53 -3.32
N ARG A 46 -7.38 -11.48 -4.23
CA ARG A 46 -8.16 -12.66 -4.62
C ARG A 46 -7.32 -13.67 -5.41
N SER A 47 -6.45 -13.19 -6.30
CA SER A 47 -5.51 -14.00 -7.06
C SER A 47 -4.11 -13.75 -6.49
N VAL A 48 -3.48 -14.80 -5.97
CA VAL A 48 -2.12 -14.74 -5.43
C VAL A 48 -1.14 -14.36 -6.54
N GLU A 49 -1.23 -14.99 -7.71
CA GLU A 49 -0.37 -14.70 -8.87
C GLU A 49 -0.39 -13.21 -9.24
N ARG A 50 -1.58 -12.62 -9.41
CA ARG A 50 -1.70 -11.20 -9.73
C ARG A 50 -1.18 -10.31 -8.61
N GLY A 51 -1.37 -10.72 -7.35
CA GLY A 51 -0.81 -10.04 -6.19
C GLY A 51 0.72 -10.07 -6.19
N THR A 52 1.32 -11.21 -6.48
CA THR A 52 2.79 -11.37 -6.58
C THR A 52 3.35 -10.53 -7.72
N ASN A 53 2.71 -10.52 -8.89
CA ASN A 53 3.14 -9.69 -10.02
C ASN A 53 3.09 -8.20 -9.66
N ALA A 54 1.98 -7.74 -9.05
CA ALA A 54 1.85 -6.35 -8.61
C ALA A 54 2.88 -5.99 -7.51
N ALA A 55 3.20 -6.92 -6.60
CA ALA A 55 4.20 -6.69 -5.56
C ALA A 55 5.64 -6.60 -6.10
N ALA A 56 5.87 -7.03 -7.34
CA ALA A 56 7.16 -6.97 -8.01
C ALA A 56 7.33 -5.74 -8.92
N GLU A 57 6.29 -4.92 -9.10
CA GLU A 57 6.36 -3.60 -9.77
C GLU A 57 6.93 -2.52 -8.84
#